data_AF-A0A917XR32-F1
#
_entry.id   AF-A0A917XR32-F1
#
_cell.length_a   1.000
_cell.length_b   1.000
_cell.length_c   1.000
_cell.angle_alpha   90.00
_cell.angle_beta   90.00
_cell.angle_gamma   90.00
#
_symmetry.space_group_name_H-M   'P 1'
#
loop_
_entity.id
_entity.type
_entity.pdbx_description
1 polymer ?
#
loop_
_entity_poly.entity_id
_entity_poly.type
_entity_poly.pdbx_seq_one_letter_code
_entity_poly.pdbx_strand_id
1 'polypeptide(L)'
;MRPNQRLADHPVGSPIRIAQEEFNQTYCVLLHLLDQAFNGSPKKLGAATGMMYALKAQAQGLMEAPDGDGTTAGPTFEYVEPESHR
;
A
#
# COMPACT_ATOMS: atom_id res chain seq x y z
N MET A 1 5.90 -2.54 14.91
CA MET A 1 6.13 -3.09 13.56
C MET A 1 7.51 -3.68 13.42
N ARG A 2 7.61 -4.90 12.88
CA ARG A 2 8.90 -5.53 12.52
C ARG A 2 9.49 -4.86 11.27
N PRO A 3 10.81 -4.76 11.10
CA PRO A 3 11.40 -4.24 9.86
C PRO A 3 11.11 -5.17 8.66
N ASN A 4 10.92 -4.59 7.47
CA ASN A 4 10.81 -5.31 6.19
C ASN A 4 9.78 -6.45 6.19
N GLN A 5 8.60 -6.23 6.75
CA GLN A 5 7.50 -7.20 6.66
C GLN A 5 7.14 -7.50 5.21
N ARG A 6 6.69 -8.74 4.97
CA ARG A 6 6.24 -9.26 3.67
C ARG A 6 4.86 -9.87 3.80
N LEU A 7 4.10 -9.93 2.72
CA LEU A 7 2.80 -10.60 2.69
C LEU A 7 2.90 -12.07 3.13
N ALA A 8 4.01 -12.72 2.80
CA ALA A 8 4.29 -14.11 3.17
C ALA A 8 4.47 -14.33 4.68
N ASP A 9 4.70 -13.27 5.46
CA ASP A 9 4.79 -13.35 6.93
C ASP A 9 3.41 -13.55 7.58
N HIS A 10 2.33 -13.30 6.83
CA HIS A 10 0.95 -13.38 7.29
C HIS A 10 0.16 -14.45 6.51
N PRO A 11 -0.70 -15.25 7.17
CA PRO A 11 -1.51 -16.27 6.50
C PRO A 11 -2.39 -15.68 5.39
N VAL A 12 -2.56 -16.43 4.30
CA VAL A 12 -3.49 -16.09 3.22
C VAL A 12 -4.90 -15.90 3.78
N GLY A 13 -5.55 -14.78 3.43
CA GLY A 13 -6.88 -14.42 3.92
C GLY A 13 -6.92 -13.87 5.35
N SER A 14 -5.79 -13.73 6.04
CA SER A 14 -5.77 -13.04 7.33
C SER A 14 -6.09 -11.55 7.17
N PRO A 15 -6.74 -10.90 8.16
CA PRO A 15 -7.08 -9.48 8.08
C PRO A 15 -5.87 -8.58 7.83
N ILE A 16 -4.71 -8.89 8.46
CA ILE A 16 -3.47 -8.15 8.24
C ILE A 16 -3.01 -8.27 6.79
N ARG A 17 -3.00 -9.49 6.25
CA ARG A 17 -2.57 -9.71 4.86
C ARG A 17 -3.48 -9.01 3.86
N ILE A 18 -4.79 -9.05 4.07
CA ILE A 18 -5.77 -8.34 3.22
C ILE A 18 -5.47 -6.83 3.22
N ALA A 19 -5.25 -6.25 4.40
CA ALA A 19 -4.92 -4.82 4.51
C ALA A 19 -3.56 -4.48 3.88
N GLN A 20 -2.57 -5.38 3.95
CA GLN A 20 -1.29 -5.21 3.25
C GLN A 20 -1.41 -5.33 1.73
N GLU A 21 -2.26 -6.24 1.23
CA GLU A 21 -2.57 -6.37 -0.20
C GLU A 21 -3.23 -5.11 -0.74
N GLU A 22 -4.21 -4.56 -0.01
CA GLU A 22 -4.86 -3.27 -0.33
C GLU A 22 -3.85 -2.10 -0.32
N PHE A 23 -2.96 -2.06 0.68
CA PHE A 23 -1.88 -1.09 0.75
C PHE A 23 -0.95 -1.18 -0.47
N ASN A 24 -0.51 -2.38 -0.85
CA ASN A 24 0.39 -2.60 -1.99
C ASN A 24 -0.25 -2.16 -3.31
N GLN A 25 -1.54 -2.45 -3.51
CA GLN A 25 -2.30 -2.00 -4.68
C GLN A 25 -2.33 -0.47 -4.74
N THR A 26 -2.72 0.17 -3.64
CA THR A 26 -2.79 1.64 -3.52
C THR A 26 -1.43 2.29 -3.75
N TYR A 27 -0.35 1.69 -3.23
CA TYR A 27 1.02 2.13 -3.43
C TYR A 27 1.43 2.08 -4.90
N CYS A 28 1.17 0.97 -5.60
CA CYS A 28 1.48 0.84 -7.03
C CYS A 28 0.70 1.85 -7.89
N VAL A 29 -0.58 2.10 -7.56
CA VAL A 29 -1.38 3.13 -8.24
C VAL A 29 -0.81 4.53 -7.99
N LEU A 30 -0.39 4.86 -6.76
CA LEU A 30 0.27 6.12 -6.46
C LEU A 30 1.54 6.31 -7.29
N LEU A 31 2.40 5.28 -7.35
CA LEU A 31 3.63 5.33 -8.14
C LEU A 31 3.33 5.57 -9.63
N HIS A 32 2.31 4.91 -10.18
CA HIS A 32 1.89 5.13 -11.56
C HIS A 32 1.38 6.57 -11.81
N LEU A 33 0.61 7.13 -10.87
CA LEU A 33 0.15 8.52 -10.97
C LEU A 33 1.31 9.52 -10.92
N LEU A 34 2.30 9.28 -10.05
CA LEU A 34 3.50 10.10 -9.94
C LEU A 34 4.36 10.03 -11.21
N ASP A 35 4.56 8.82 -11.74
CA ASP A 35 5.26 8.61 -13.02
C ASP A 35 4.61 9.43 -14.14
N GLN A 36 3.29 9.34 -14.30
CA GLN A 36 2.59 10.11 -15.32
C GLN A 36 2.63 11.63 -15.05
N ALA A 37 2.54 12.04 -13.78
CA ALA A 37 2.59 13.44 -13.40
C ALA A 37 3.94 14.08 -13.78
N PHE A 38 5.03 13.37 -13.52
CA PHE A 38 6.39 13.84 -13.78
C PHE A 38 6.83 13.68 -15.24
N ASN A 39 6.17 12.81 -16.01
CA ASN A 39 6.49 12.53 -17.42
C ASN A 39 5.46 13.09 -18.41
N GLY A 40 4.92 14.29 -18.16
CA GLY A 40 4.14 15.04 -19.15
C GLY A 40 2.67 15.23 -18.85
N SER A 41 2.18 14.84 -17.66
CA SER A 41 0.81 15.11 -17.20
C SER A 41 0.74 15.73 -15.80
N PRO A 42 1.33 16.92 -15.56
CA PRO A 42 1.45 17.52 -14.21
C PRO A 42 0.11 17.71 -13.49
N LYS A 43 -1.01 17.84 -14.23
CA LYS A 43 -2.37 17.86 -13.68
C LYS A 43 -2.73 16.63 -12.84
N LYS A 44 -2.05 15.50 -13.02
CA LYS A 44 -2.25 14.27 -12.23
C LYS A 44 -1.68 14.36 -10.82
N LEU A 45 -0.84 15.36 -10.53
CA LEU A 45 -0.24 15.53 -9.20
C LEU A 45 -1.31 15.71 -8.11
N GLY A 46 -2.40 16.43 -8.40
CA GLY A 46 -3.50 16.57 -7.43
C GLY A 46 -4.16 15.24 -7.07
N ALA A 47 -4.38 14.36 -8.07
CA ALA A 47 -4.89 13.01 -7.84
C ALA A 47 -3.88 12.15 -7.06
N ALA A 48 -2.58 12.26 -7.38
CA ALA A 48 -1.52 11.59 -6.63
C ALA A 48 -1.49 12.04 -5.16
N THR A 49 -1.62 13.33 -4.88
CA THR A 49 -1.71 13.86 -3.51
C THR A 49 -2.93 13.32 -2.77
N GLY A 50 -4.10 13.25 -3.42
CA GLY A 50 -5.27 12.59 -2.84
C GLY A 50 -5.01 11.13 -2.48
N MET A 51 -4.34 10.38 -3.37
CA MET A 51 -3.96 8.98 -3.12
C MET A 51 -2.98 8.83 -1.96
N MET A 52 -2.08 9.79 -1.73
CA MET A 52 -1.16 9.78 -0.58
C MET A 52 -1.91 9.81 0.77
N TYR A 53 -3.06 10.49 0.86
CA TYR A 53 -3.87 10.48 2.08
C TYR A 53 -4.53 9.12 2.33
N ALA A 54 -5.02 8.45 1.28
CA ALA A 54 -5.55 7.10 1.39
C ALA A 54 -4.45 6.12 1.84
N LEU A 55 -3.28 6.18 1.20
CA LEU A 55 -2.12 5.36 1.54
C LEU A 55 -1.66 5.58 3.00
N LYS A 56 -1.66 6.83 3.46
CA LYS A 56 -1.37 7.17 4.86
C LYS A 56 -2.36 6.50 5.81
N ALA A 57 -3.66 6.61 5.54
CA ALA A 57 -4.70 6.03 6.39
C ALA A 57 -4.56 4.50 6.49
N GLN A 58 -4.30 3.81 5.36
CA GLN A 58 -4.06 2.37 5.33
C GLN A 58 -2.82 1.98 6.15
N ALA A 59 -1.70 2.72 5.99
CA ALA A 59 -0.49 2.48 6.78
C ALA A 59 -0.74 2.64 8.30
N GLN A 60 -1.49 3.67 8.69
CA GLN A 60 -1.84 3.90 10.10
C GLN A 60 -2.71 2.77 10.64
N GLY A 61 -3.73 2.32 9.88
CA GLY A 61 -4.56 1.18 10.26
C GLY A 61 -3.77 -0.12 10.46
N LEU A 62 -2.78 -0.37 9.60
CA LEU A 62 -1.85 -1.50 9.78
C LEU A 62 -1.04 -1.37 11.08
N MET A 63 -0.53 -0.18 11.37
CA MET A 63 0.28 0.07 12.58
C MET A 63 -0.53 0.01 13.89
N GLU A 64 -1.87 0.05 13.81
CA GLU A 64 -2.78 -0.15 14.93
C GLU A 64 -3.15 -1.63 15.14
N ALA A 65 -2.99 -2.48 14.13
CA ALA A 65 -3.31 -3.90 14.19
C ALA A 65 -2.22 -4.70 14.95
N PRO A 66 -2.56 -5.47 16.00
CA PRO A 66 -1.60 -6.34 16.69
C PRO A 66 -1.08 -7.47 15.79
N ASP A 67 0.22 -7.74 15.83
CA ASP A 67 0.91 -8.77 15.01
C ASP A 67 1.75 -9.73 15.86
N GLY A 68 1.23 -10.11 17.04
CA GLY A 68 1.92 -11.01 17.97
C GLY A 68 3.15 -10.38 18.66
N ASP A 69 3.62 -11.01 19.74
CA ASP A 69 4.85 -10.62 20.48
C ASP A 69 4.92 -9.14 20.89
N GLY A 70 3.77 -8.50 21.14
CA GLY A 70 3.69 -7.07 21.45
C GLY A 70 4.05 -6.16 20.28
N THR A 71 4.10 -6.69 19.06
CA THR A 71 4.33 -5.95 17.83
C THR A 71 3.02 -5.61 17.12
N THR A 72 3.12 -4.73 16.13
CA THR A 72 2.03 -4.30 15.27
C THR A 72 2.35 -4.64 13.82
N ALA A 73 1.31 -4.79 13.01
CA ALA A 73 1.46 -4.97 11.58
C ALA A 73 2.00 -3.69 10.93
N GLY A 74 2.33 -3.83 9.65
CA GLY A 74 3.03 -2.81 8.89
C GLY A 74 2.71 -2.88 7.42
N PRO A 75 2.85 -1.75 6.70
CA PRO A 75 2.81 -1.76 5.26
C PRO A 75 3.91 -2.64 4.70
N THR A 76 3.56 -3.35 3.63
CA THR A 76 4.52 -3.99 2.74
C THR A 76 4.68 -3.12 1.49
N PHE A 77 5.67 -3.41 0.65
CA PHE A 77 5.90 -2.65 -0.60
C PHE A 77 6.11 -3.59 -1.77
N GLU A 78 5.33 -4.68 -1.81
CA GLU A 78 5.44 -5.67 -2.87
C GLU A 78 4.70 -5.18 -4.12
N TYR A 79 5.29 -5.39 -5.30
CA TYR A 79 4.73 -4.96 -6.56
C TYR A 79 3.45 -5.74 -6.88
N VAL A 80 2.42 -5.03 -7.31
CA VAL A 80 1.17 -5.59 -7.82
C VAL A 80 1.07 -5.22 -9.29
N GLU A 81 0.97 -6.23 -10.15
CA GLU A 81 0.72 -6.00 -11.58
C GLU A 81 -0.62 -5.27 -11.74
N PRO A 82 -0.69 -4.20 -12.56
CA PRO A 82 -1.95 -3.56 -12.89
C PRO A 82 -2.89 -4.60 -13.49
N GLU A 83 -4.13 -4.68 -13.00
CA GLU A 83 -5.14 -5.49 -13.67
C GLU A 83 -5.21 -5.03 -15.13
N SER A 84 -4.97 -5.95 -16.07
CA SER A 84 -5.22 -5.71 -17.49
C SER A 84 -6.72 -5.54 -17.66
N HIS A 85 -7.23 -4.33 -17.50
CA HIS A 85 -8.56 -3.98 -17.95
C HIS A 85 -8.56 -4.12 -19.48
N ARG A 86 -9.08 -5.27 -19.93
CA ARG A 86 -9.24 -5.64 -21.34
C ARG A 86 -10.57 -5.11 -21.86
#